data_AF-A0A2C0ZDD0-F1
#
_entry.id   AF-A0A2C0ZDD0-F1
#
_cell.length_a   1.000
_cell.length_b   1.000
_cell.length_c   1.000
_cell.angle_alpha   90.00
_cell.angle_beta   90.00
_cell.angle_gamma   90.00
#
_symmetry.space_group_name_H-M   'P 1'
#
loop_
_entity.id
_entity.type
_entity.pdbx_description
1 polymer ?
#
loop_
_entity_poly.entity_id
_entity_poly.type
_entity_poly.pdbx_seq_one_letter_code
_entity_poly.pdbx_strand_id
1 'polypeptide(L)'
;MVQIGNITYFDKEDKEFLVSQTMIAGVVDERIKELVDEINGIENLVTMNSCQGGSEPYTEQEVKDRGGKGNHCPITYVDFYAIDHDYYTANLLIAFIIAEIGSEERVSGNMSFEEDGYIDEDDYFQPNGLMSLRYRIEGESPEVISEITAAVRKFKKQLIKF
;
A
#
# COMPACT_ATOMS: atom_id res chain seq x y z
N MET A 1 -30.79 -6.21 9.30
CA MET A 1 -29.84 -6.70 8.29
C MET A 1 -29.22 -5.47 7.67
N VAL A 2 -27.94 -5.19 7.95
CA VAL A 2 -27.22 -4.10 7.29
C VAL A 2 -26.82 -4.65 5.92
N GLN A 3 -27.44 -4.12 4.87
CA GLN A 3 -27.06 -4.42 3.50
C GLN A 3 -25.75 -3.68 3.23
N ILE A 4 -24.64 -4.42 3.17
CA ILE A 4 -23.34 -3.86 2.81
C ILE A 4 -23.33 -3.75 1.27
N GLY A 5 -24.03 -2.75 0.73
CA GLY A 5 -24.21 -2.55 -0.72
C GLY A 5 -23.11 -1.71 -1.39
N ASN A 6 -22.15 -1.21 -0.61
CA ASN A 6 -21.24 -0.16 -1.04
C ASN A 6 -19.76 -0.52 -0.81
N ILE A 7 -19.37 -1.80 -0.94
CA ILE A 7 -17.93 -2.15 -0.92
C ILE A 7 -17.40 -2.15 -2.36
N THR A 8 -16.35 -1.37 -2.60
CA THR A 8 -15.60 -1.36 -3.85
C THR A 8 -14.94 -2.72 -4.06
N TYR A 9 -15.20 -3.29 -5.23
CA TYR A 9 -14.55 -4.50 -5.71
C TYR A 9 -13.47 -4.10 -6.70
N PHE A 10 -12.29 -4.68 -6.55
CA PHE A 10 -11.20 -4.52 -7.50
C PHE A 10 -11.06 -5.79 -8.34
N ASP A 11 -11.00 -5.62 -9.65
CA ASP A 11 -10.77 -6.70 -10.60
C ASP A 11 -9.39 -6.60 -11.27
N LYS A 12 -9.17 -7.45 -12.28
CA LYS A 12 -7.91 -7.49 -13.01
C LYS A 12 -7.69 -6.24 -13.88
N GLU A 13 -8.75 -5.64 -14.41
CA GLU A 13 -8.64 -4.39 -15.18
C GLU A 13 -8.26 -3.22 -14.26
N ASP A 14 -8.86 -3.15 -13.07
CA ASP A 14 -8.48 -2.19 -12.04
C ASP A 14 -7.02 -2.35 -11.64
N LYS A 15 -6.56 -3.60 -11.48
CA LYS A 15 -5.15 -3.88 -11.19
C LYS A 15 -4.23 -3.37 -12.29
N GLU A 16 -4.53 -3.68 -13.54
CA GLU A 16 -3.71 -3.22 -14.68
C GLU A 16 -3.62 -1.69 -14.70
N PHE A 17 -4.76 -1.00 -14.50
CA PHE A 17 -4.81 0.45 -14.41
C PHE A 17 -3.95 0.98 -13.25
N LEU A 18 -4.17 0.50 -12.03
CA LEU A 18 -3.45 0.97 -10.84
C LEU A 18 -1.94 0.71 -10.95
N VAL A 19 -1.54 -0.47 -11.41
CA VAL A 19 -0.12 -0.79 -11.67
C VAL A 19 0.46 0.18 -12.69
N SER A 20 -0.27 0.51 -13.77
CA SER A 20 0.21 1.50 -14.75
C SER A 20 0.45 2.88 -14.13
N GLN A 21 -0.37 3.29 -13.15
CA GLN A 21 -0.18 4.55 -12.44
C GLN A 21 1.08 4.53 -11.56
N THR A 22 1.38 3.40 -10.90
CA THR A 22 2.60 3.27 -10.09
C THR A 22 3.89 3.33 -10.90
N MET A 23 3.82 3.13 -12.22
CA MET A 23 4.97 3.22 -13.14
C MET A 23 5.25 4.65 -13.61
N ILE A 24 4.35 5.60 -13.35
CA ILE A 24 4.56 7.01 -13.68
C ILE A 24 5.58 7.59 -12.70
N ALA A 25 6.66 8.18 -13.24
CA ALA A 25 7.74 8.75 -12.44
C ALA A 25 7.22 9.80 -11.45
N GLY A 26 7.62 9.66 -10.19
CA GLY A 26 7.25 10.59 -9.11
C GLY A 26 5.88 10.34 -8.45
N VAL A 27 5.11 9.35 -8.92
CA VAL A 27 3.84 8.94 -8.24
C VAL A 27 4.12 8.15 -6.97
N VAL A 28 5.08 7.22 -7.01
CA VAL A 28 5.53 6.43 -5.85
C VAL A 28 6.91 6.92 -5.42
N ASP A 29 7.15 7.08 -4.12
CA ASP A 29 8.48 7.41 -3.59
C ASP A 29 9.45 6.24 -3.88
N GLU A 30 10.62 6.55 -4.47
CA GLU A 30 11.62 5.56 -4.88
C GLU A 30 12.05 4.64 -3.72
N ARG A 31 12.03 5.12 -2.47
CA ARG A 31 12.44 4.34 -1.29
C ARG A 31 11.47 3.22 -0.93
N ILE A 32 10.21 3.31 -1.37
CA ILE A 32 9.19 2.27 -1.15
C ILE A 32 8.76 1.60 -2.47
N LYS A 33 9.28 2.05 -3.61
CA LYS A 33 8.93 1.55 -4.94
C LYS A 33 9.14 0.05 -5.05
N GLU A 34 10.24 -0.46 -4.51
CA GLU A 34 10.55 -1.89 -4.53
C GLU A 34 9.51 -2.71 -3.76
N LEU A 35 9.06 -2.25 -2.59
CA LEU A 35 8.01 -2.91 -1.82
C LEU A 35 6.68 -2.90 -2.58
N VAL A 36 6.31 -1.76 -3.15
CA VAL A 36 5.11 -1.58 -3.97
C VAL A 36 5.12 -2.56 -5.15
N ASP A 37 6.23 -2.65 -5.87
CA ASP A 37 6.39 -3.55 -7.01
C ASP A 37 6.32 -5.03 -6.60
N GLU A 38 6.90 -5.39 -5.46
CA GLU A 38 6.81 -6.75 -4.96
C GLU A 38 5.36 -7.13 -4.63
N ILE A 39 4.60 -6.26 -3.96
CA ILE A 39 3.19 -6.50 -3.66
C ILE A 39 2.36 -6.59 -4.96
N ASN A 40 2.52 -5.65 -5.88
CA ASN A 40 1.82 -5.67 -7.18
C ASN A 40 2.13 -6.92 -8.01
N GLY A 41 3.30 -7.52 -7.82
CA GLY A 41 3.66 -8.79 -8.42
C GLY A 41 2.97 -10.03 -7.83
N ILE A 42 2.16 -9.91 -6.77
CA ILE A 42 1.26 -10.99 -6.30
C ILE A 42 -0.03 -10.90 -7.11
N GLU A 43 -0.42 -11.98 -7.81
CA GLU A 43 -1.53 -11.97 -8.79
C GLU A 43 -2.78 -11.26 -8.27
N ASN A 44 -3.23 -11.61 -7.06
CA ASN A 44 -4.51 -11.13 -6.53
C ASN A 44 -4.39 -9.94 -5.56
N LEU A 45 -3.29 -9.19 -5.59
CA LEU A 45 -3.13 -7.96 -4.79
C LEU A 45 -2.77 -6.76 -5.66
N VAL A 46 -3.14 -5.57 -5.22
CA VAL A 46 -2.77 -4.30 -5.86
C VAL A 46 -2.52 -3.20 -4.84
N THR A 47 -1.59 -2.29 -5.11
CA THR A 47 -1.35 -1.09 -4.29
C THR A 47 -2.03 0.13 -4.90
N MET A 48 -2.53 1.04 -4.05
CA MET A 48 -3.09 2.33 -4.51
C MET A 48 -2.49 3.51 -3.74
N ASN A 49 -2.56 3.48 -2.41
CA ASN A 49 -2.07 4.54 -1.54
C ASN A 49 -0.76 4.08 -0.88
N SER A 50 0.33 4.83 -1.04
CA SER A 50 1.61 4.48 -0.43
C SER A 50 2.40 5.74 -0.16
N CYS A 51 2.99 5.83 1.02
CA CYS A 51 3.68 7.03 1.45
C CYS A 51 4.92 6.69 2.25
N GLN A 52 5.97 7.45 2.00
CA GLN A 52 7.14 7.45 2.85
C GLN A 52 6.92 8.45 3.99
N GLY A 53 7.06 7.95 5.23
CA GLY A 53 6.92 8.73 6.44
C GLY A 53 8.11 9.61 6.72
N GLY A 54 7.88 10.57 7.62
CA GLY A 54 8.89 11.55 8.02
C GLY A 54 9.95 11.09 9.01
N SER A 55 10.12 9.78 9.22
CA SER A 55 11.17 9.23 10.08
C SER A 55 12.56 9.70 9.64
N GLU A 56 12.75 9.91 8.33
CA GLU A 56 13.89 10.64 7.79
C GLU A 56 13.41 11.91 7.07
N PRO A 57 13.88 13.11 7.46
CA PRO A 57 13.60 14.32 6.71
C PRO A 57 14.17 14.19 5.30
N TYR A 58 13.35 14.50 4.28
CA TYR A 58 13.89 14.70 2.92
C TYR A 58 15.05 15.69 2.98
N THR A 59 16.11 15.40 2.24
CA THR A 59 17.20 16.34 1.99
C THR A 59 16.66 17.61 1.33
N GLU A 60 17.37 18.73 1.47
CA GLU A 60 16.97 19.99 0.83
C GLU A 60 16.82 19.87 -0.69
N GLN A 61 17.59 18.97 -1.32
CA GLN A 61 17.50 18.72 -2.75
C GLN A 61 16.19 18.00 -3.09
N GLU A 62 15.85 16.94 -2.35
CA GLU A 62 14.59 16.22 -2.54
C GLU A 62 13.36 17.11 -2.29
N VAL A 63 13.42 18.00 -1.31
CA VAL A 63 12.33 18.98 -1.08
C VAL A 63 12.21 19.95 -2.26
N LYS A 64 13.33 20.41 -2.84
CA LYS A 64 13.31 21.27 -4.05
C LYS A 64 12.76 20.53 -5.26
N ASP A 65 13.17 19.28 -5.47
CA ASP A 65 12.73 18.44 -6.58
C ASP A 65 11.23 18.13 -6.49
N ARG A 66 10.65 18.16 -5.28
CA ARG A 66 9.21 18.00 -5.01
C ARG A 66 8.44 19.32 -4.90
N GLY A 67 9.00 20.41 -5.42
CA GLY A 67 8.32 21.71 -5.46
C GLY A 67 8.13 22.38 -4.10
N GLY A 68 9.03 22.10 -3.14
CA GLY A 68 9.02 22.69 -1.81
C GLY A 68 8.17 21.94 -0.77
N LYS A 69 7.61 20.78 -1.10
CA LYS A 69 6.77 19.97 -0.20
C LYS A 69 7.64 18.99 0.59
N GLY A 70 7.64 19.13 1.92
CA GLY A 70 8.32 18.21 2.85
C GLY A 70 7.55 16.89 3.07
N ASN A 71 7.92 16.14 4.12
CA ASN A 71 7.19 14.96 4.56
C ASN A 71 5.74 15.32 4.93
N HIS A 72 4.76 14.73 4.25
CA HIS A 72 3.34 14.92 4.56
C HIS A 72 2.78 13.80 5.45
N CYS A 73 3.35 12.59 5.37
CA CYS A 73 2.99 11.48 6.25
C CYS A 73 3.95 11.37 7.44
N PRO A 74 3.46 11.12 8.65
CA PRO A 74 4.32 10.86 9.81
C PRO A 74 4.95 9.46 9.78
N ILE A 75 4.41 8.52 9.01
CA ILE A 75 4.74 7.08 9.04
C ILE A 75 4.94 6.56 7.62
N THR A 76 5.89 5.64 7.42
CA THR A 76 6.05 4.92 6.16
C THR A 76 5.06 3.78 6.10
N TYR A 77 4.24 3.78 5.06
CA TYR A 77 3.24 2.74 4.85
C TYR A 77 3.03 2.42 3.37
N VAL A 78 2.61 1.19 3.12
CA VAL A 78 2.10 0.73 1.82
C VAL A 78 0.71 0.15 2.03
N ASP A 79 -0.28 0.77 1.40
CA ASP A 79 -1.64 0.24 1.35
C ASP A 79 -1.81 -0.64 0.11
N PHE A 80 -2.51 -1.74 0.30
CA PHE A 80 -2.86 -2.68 -0.75
C PHE A 80 -4.28 -3.24 -0.56
N TYR A 81 -4.80 -3.80 -1.63
CA TYR A 81 -6.17 -4.24 -1.78
C TYR A 81 -6.20 -5.62 -2.41
N ALA A 82 -7.22 -6.41 -2.06
CA ALA A 82 -7.44 -7.70 -2.67
C ALA A 82 -8.19 -7.55 -3.99
N ILE A 83 -7.69 -8.24 -5.02
CA ILE A 83 -8.35 -8.42 -6.30
C ILE A 83 -9.24 -9.66 -6.21
N ASP A 84 -10.38 -9.65 -6.91
CA ASP A 84 -11.27 -10.79 -7.04
C ASP A 84 -11.73 -11.38 -5.68
N HIS A 85 -11.86 -10.52 -4.67
CA HIS A 85 -12.17 -10.90 -3.28
C HIS A 85 -11.20 -11.91 -2.65
N ASP A 86 -9.95 -12.00 -3.11
CA ASP A 86 -8.92 -12.85 -2.49
C ASP A 86 -8.35 -12.24 -1.19
N TYR A 87 -9.26 -12.03 -0.23
CA TYR A 87 -8.94 -11.57 1.12
C TYR A 87 -8.09 -12.59 1.88
N TYR A 88 -8.13 -13.86 1.47
CA TYR A 88 -7.33 -14.91 2.09
C TYR A 88 -5.84 -14.67 1.85
N THR A 89 -5.44 -14.43 0.59
CA THR A 89 -4.05 -14.09 0.26
C THR A 89 -3.59 -12.80 0.94
N ALA A 90 -4.45 -11.77 0.99
CA ALA A 90 -4.13 -10.51 1.69
C ALA A 90 -3.88 -10.73 3.21
N ASN A 91 -4.76 -11.49 3.87
CA ASN A 91 -4.61 -11.83 5.29
C ASN A 91 -3.36 -12.67 5.56
N LEU A 92 -3.06 -13.64 4.69
CA LEU A 92 -1.85 -14.47 4.81
C LEU A 92 -0.58 -13.65 4.65
N LEU A 93 -0.54 -12.69 3.73
CA LEU A 93 0.61 -11.82 3.54
C LEU A 93 0.92 -11.03 4.83
N ILE A 94 -0.09 -10.39 5.44
CA ILE A 94 0.10 -9.67 6.71
C ILE A 94 0.62 -10.60 7.80
N ALA A 95 -0.05 -11.74 8.00
CA ALA A 95 0.35 -12.69 9.03
C ALA A 95 1.78 -13.20 8.82
N PHE A 96 2.17 -13.45 7.56
CA PHE A 96 3.50 -13.89 7.18
C PHE A 96 4.56 -12.83 7.49
N ILE A 97 4.33 -11.57 7.13
CA ILE A 97 5.26 -10.46 7.40
C ILE A 97 5.47 -10.29 8.90
N ILE A 98 4.39 -10.25 9.68
CA ILE A 98 4.45 -10.12 11.15
C ILE A 98 5.23 -11.29 11.76
N ALA A 99 4.97 -12.51 11.30
CA ALA A 99 5.66 -13.70 11.79
C ALA A 99 7.16 -13.73 11.43
N GLU A 100 7.55 -13.24 10.26
CA GLU A 100 8.96 -13.22 9.82
C GLU A 100 9.80 -12.15 10.54
N ILE A 101 9.22 -10.97 10.79
CA ILE A 101 9.96 -9.83 11.35
C ILE A 101 9.93 -9.84 12.89
N GLY A 102 8.88 -10.40 13.50
CA GLY A 102 8.88 -10.82 14.89
C GLY A 102 8.71 -9.72 15.95
N SER A 103 8.22 -8.53 15.60
CA SER A 103 7.82 -7.52 16.59
C SER A 103 6.77 -6.56 16.04
N GLU A 104 5.60 -6.49 16.69
CA GLU A 104 4.53 -5.53 16.41
C GLU A 104 4.97 -4.07 16.62
N GLU A 105 6.09 -3.84 17.34
CA GLU A 105 6.65 -2.51 17.54
C GLU A 105 7.40 -2.01 16.30
N ARG A 106 7.88 -2.92 15.43
CA ARG A 106 8.68 -2.58 14.24
C ARG A 106 7.85 -2.53 12.97
N VAL A 107 6.92 -3.48 12.85
CA VAL A 107 6.04 -3.63 11.71
C VAL A 107 4.61 -3.76 12.20
N SER A 108 3.73 -2.93 11.66
CA SER A 108 2.29 -3.03 11.91
C SER A 108 1.59 -3.51 10.64
N GLY A 109 0.61 -4.39 10.81
CA GLY A 109 -0.26 -4.85 9.74
C GLY A 109 -1.70 -4.62 10.17
N ASN A 110 -2.46 -3.81 9.44
CA ASN A 110 -3.85 -3.53 9.77
C ASN A 110 -4.79 -3.69 8.58
N MET A 111 -6.06 -3.90 8.90
CA MET A 111 -7.16 -4.00 7.95
C MET A 111 -8.22 -3.00 8.38
N SER A 112 -8.64 -2.12 7.46
CA SER A 112 -9.63 -1.08 7.71
C SER A 112 -10.55 -0.90 6.52
N PHE A 113 -11.74 -0.36 6.74
CA PHE A 113 -12.57 0.17 5.66
C PHE A 113 -12.14 1.62 5.39
N GLU A 114 -11.85 1.95 4.13
CA GLU A 114 -11.55 3.31 3.68
C GLU A 114 -12.71 3.82 2.82
N GLU A 115 -13.14 5.06 3.07
CA GLU A 115 -14.16 5.72 2.25
C GLU A 115 -13.54 6.14 0.91
N ASP A 116 -14.23 5.82 -0.18
CA ASP A 116 -13.81 6.13 -1.53
C ASP A 116 -14.42 7.46 -2.01
N GLY A 117 -13.76 8.11 -2.95
CA GLY A 117 -14.13 9.44 -3.40
C GLY A 117 -13.23 10.00 -4.49
N TYR A 118 -13.47 11.25 -4.83
CA TYR A 118 -12.65 11.98 -5.79
C TYR A 118 -12.30 13.36 -5.24
N ILE A 119 -11.22 13.92 -5.77
CA ILE A 119 -10.87 15.32 -5.51
C ILE A 119 -11.60 16.17 -6.55
N ASP A 120 -12.38 17.14 -6.09
CA ASP A 120 -13.11 18.07 -6.96
C ASP A 120 -12.20 19.19 -7.51
N GLU A 121 -12.80 20.11 -8.27
CA GLU A 121 -12.08 21.23 -8.90
C GLU A 121 -11.49 22.23 -7.90
N ASP A 122 -11.95 22.19 -6.64
CA ASP A 122 -11.52 23.07 -5.54
C ASP A 122 -10.56 22.36 -4.57
N ASP A 123 -9.96 21.23 -4.97
CA ASP A 123 -9.06 20.39 -4.16
C ASP A 123 -9.71 19.80 -2.88
N TYR A 124 -11.05 19.68 -2.85
CA TYR A 124 -11.75 19.03 -1.74
C TYR A 124 -12.08 17.58 -2.06
N PHE A 125 -11.89 16.71 -1.05
CA PHE A 125 -12.32 15.31 -1.14
C PHE A 125 -13.84 15.22 -1.05
N GLN A 126 -14.46 14.59 -2.05
CA GLN A 126 -15.88 14.31 -2.12
C GLN A 126 -16.12 12.80 -2.01
N PRO A 127 -16.79 12.32 -0.96
CA PRO A 127 -17.07 10.90 -0.80
C PRO A 127 -18.12 10.44 -1.82
N ASN A 128 -17.86 9.30 -2.47
CA ASN A 128 -18.79 8.72 -3.45
C ASN A 128 -19.79 7.74 -2.81
N GLY A 129 -19.67 7.51 -1.50
CA GLY A 129 -20.51 6.59 -0.72
C GLY A 129 -20.09 5.13 -0.80
N LEU A 130 -19.00 4.80 -1.51
CA LEU A 130 -18.37 3.49 -1.53
C LEU A 130 -17.26 3.39 -0.48
N MET A 131 -16.91 2.15 -0.12
CA MET A 131 -15.83 1.84 0.79
C MET A 131 -14.94 0.73 0.23
N SER A 132 -13.64 0.84 0.36
CA SER A 132 -12.70 -0.23 0.03
C SER A 132 -12.25 -0.96 1.31
N LEU A 133 -11.95 -2.26 1.20
CA LEU A 133 -11.27 -2.98 2.28
C LEU A 133 -9.76 -2.83 2.09
N ARG A 134 -9.17 -1.94 2.89
CA ARG A 134 -7.77 -1.56 2.82
C ARG A 134 -6.93 -2.39 3.77
N TYR A 135 -5.84 -2.93 3.25
CA TYR A 135 -4.76 -3.52 4.03
C TYR A 135 -3.58 -2.57 4.05
N ARG A 136 -3.00 -2.35 5.23
CA ARG A 136 -1.83 -1.50 5.40
C ARG A 136 -0.70 -2.28 6.05
N ILE A 137 0.51 -2.09 5.53
CA ILE A 137 1.75 -2.45 6.20
C ILE A 137 2.51 -1.16 6.52
N GLU A 138 2.93 -1.02 7.77
CA GLU A 138 3.74 0.11 8.23
C GLU A 138 5.10 -0.41 8.70
N GLY A 139 6.16 0.31 8.35
CA GLY A 139 7.51 0.05 8.84
C GLY A 139 8.07 1.27 9.55
N GLU A 140 8.70 1.08 10.70
CA GLU A 140 9.26 2.17 11.50
C GLU A 140 10.49 2.84 10.84
N SER A 141 11.25 2.09 10.03
CA SER A 141 12.52 2.54 9.44
C SER A 141 12.75 1.97 8.04
N PRO A 142 13.67 2.57 7.24
CA PRO A 142 14.07 2.04 5.93
C PRO A 142 14.59 0.59 5.96
N GLU A 143 15.29 0.20 7.03
CA GLU A 143 15.76 -1.18 7.21
C GLU A 143 14.57 -2.14 7.36
N VAL A 144 13.56 -1.75 8.12
CA VAL A 144 12.34 -2.55 8.29
C VAL A 144 11.58 -2.66 6.97
N ILE A 145 11.50 -1.59 6.18
CA ILE A 145 10.90 -1.64 4.82
C ILE A 145 11.66 -2.63 3.92
N SER A 146 12.98 -2.69 4.03
CA SER A 146 13.81 -3.67 3.31
C SER A 146 13.53 -5.10 3.78
N GLU A 147 13.37 -5.32 5.09
CA GLU A 147 12.98 -6.61 5.68
C GLU A 147 11.57 -7.04 5.21
N ILE A 148 10.60 -6.13 5.21
CA ILE A 148 9.24 -6.36 4.70
C ILE A 148 9.31 -6.77 3.22
N THR A 149 10.05 -6.03 2.40
CA THR A 149 10.23 -6.32 0.97
C THR A 149 10.79 -7.74 0.76
N ALA A 150 11.80 -8.12 1.55
CA ALA A 150 12.36 -9.48 1.52
C ALA A 150 11.34 -10.55 1.95
N ALA A 151 10.50 -10.26 2.94
CA ALA A 151 9.41 -11.14 3.38
C ALA A 151 8.35 -11.31 2.27
N VAL A 152 7.92 -10.24 1.60
CA VAL A 152 6.97 -10.30 0.47
C VAL A 152 7.52 -11.17 -0.67
N ARG A 153 8.82 -11.01 -1.01
CA ARG A 153 9.48 -11.88 -1.99
C ARG A 153 9.48 -13.35 -1.61
N LYS A 154 9.76 -13.63 -0.33
CA LYS A 154 9.75 -14.99 0.21
C LYS A 154 8.35 -15.59 0.14
N PHE A 155 7.33 -14.83 0.53
CA PHE A 155 5.91 -15.20 0.45
C PHE A 155 5.50 -15.54 -0.99
N LYS A 156 5.79 -14.65 -1.96
CA LYS A 156 5.52 -14.88 -3.39
C LYS A 156 6.09 -16.21 -3.89
N LYS A 157 7.34 -16.50 -3.55
CA LYS A 157 8.00 -17.76 -3.95
C LYS A 157 7.35 -19.00 -3.33
N GLN A 158 6.64 -18.85 -2.21
CA GLN A 158 5.91 -19.94 -1.57
C GLN A 158 4.52 -20.14 -2.20
N LEU A 159 3.86 -19.08 -2.67
CA LEU A 159 2.59 -19.17 -3.39
C LEU A 159 2.71 -19.97 -4.70
N ILE A 160 3.82 -19.81 -5.44
CA ILE A 160 4.06 -20.49 -6.73
C ILE A 160 4.30 -22.01 -6.57
N LYS A 161 4.49 -22.51 -5.35
CA LYS A 161 4.78 -23.94 -5.11
C LYS A 161 3.54 -24.82 -4.98
N PHE A 162 2.35 -24.27 -5.19
CA PHE A 162 1.07 -24.97 -5.21
C PHE A 162 0.39 -24.80 -6.57
#